data_AF-A0A7V2WFP5-F1
#
_entry.id   AF-A0A7V2WFP5-F1
#
_cell.length_a   1.000
_cell.length_b   1.000
_cell.length_c   1.000
_cell.angle_alpha   90.00
_cell.angle_beta   90.00
_cell.angle_gamma   90.00
#
_symmetry.space_group_name_H-M   'P 1'
#
loop_
_entity.id
_entity.type
_entity.pdbx_description
1 polymer ?
#
loop_
_entity_poly.entity_id
_entity_poly.type
_entity_poly.pdbx_seq_one_letter_code
_entity_poly.pdbx_strand_id
1 'polypeptide(L)'
;MKGIFIKKSISNLLNETQKQLKKASSQRIQIGVTGLSGSGKSTFVTSLITQLLTANSVAKLPFVELINENRWLGAKLSNHENGEYMRFPYEESVHNLQQLDSWPNPTTRESRIVLELTYIAKSSIWSKFWPERTLEIELIDYPGEWLSDIPLLDLDYFAWSAEISTNLKPFRDFDEAKVFKKKILSLHKAIQSGKDEPVSENSIKYLQVVEAYKSWLRAIHDNTNQYVILQPGRFLSPGHLENTPLLNFFPWDLNQFPLNEECSIIPLLKNRFRT
;
A
#
# COMPACT_ATOMS: atom_id res chain seq x y z
N MET A 1 -43.17 -25.72 27.44
CA MET A 1 -41.74 -25.47 27.16
C MET A 1 -41.32 -25.71 25.71
N LYS A 2 -41.81 -26.73 24.98
CA LYS A 2 -41.39 -27.01 23.57
C LYS A 2 -41.74 -25.92 22.53
N GLY A 3 -42.87 -25.22 22.67
CA GLY A 3 -43.31 -24.19 21.69
C GLY A 3 -42.49 -22.89 21.67
N ILE A 4 -41.79 -22.56 22.77
CA ILE A 4 -40.95 -21.36 22.86
C ILE A 4 -39.61 -21.59 22.15
N PHE A 5 -39.05 -22.81 22.24
CA PHE A 5 -37.81 -23.19 21.55
C PHE A 5 -37.97 -23.25 20.03
N ILE A 6 -39.11 -23.74 19.54
CA ILE A 6 -39.40 -23.81 18.10
C ILE A 6 -39.56 -22.40 17.49
N LYS A 7 -40.27 -21.50 18.18
CA LYS A 7 -40.39 -20.09 17.74
C LYS A 7 -39.05 -19.37 17.68
N LYS A 8 -38.18 -19.59 18.67
CA LYS A 8 -36.83 -18.98 18.73
C LYS A 8 -35.90 -19.53 17.63
N SER A 9 -36.03 -20.82 17.31
CA SER A 9 -35.26 -21.45 16.23
C SER A 9 -35.68 -20.94 14.85
N ILE A 10 -37.00 -20.84 14.60
CA ILE A 10 -37.54 -20.28 13.34
C ILE A 10 -37.16 -18.80 13.18
N SER A 11 -37.23 -17.99 14.25
CA SER A 11 -36.79 -16.59 14.18
C SER A 11 -35.31 -16.46 13.89
N ASN A 12 -34.47 -17.34 14.45
CA ASN A 12 -33.03 -17.32 14.18
C ASN A 12 -32.73 -17.70 12.73
N LEU A 13 -33.41 -18.73 12.20
CA LEU A 13 -33.26 -19.15 10.79
C LEU A 13 -33.73 -18.06 9.82
N LEU A 14 -34.85 -17.37 10.14
CA LEU A 14 -35.35 -16.24 9.37
C LEU A 14 -34.39 -15.05 9.42
N ASN A 15 -33.79 -14.77 10.57
CA ASN A 15 -32.79 -13.72 10.70
C ASN A 15 -31.49 -14.05 9.94
N GLU A 16 -31.04 -15.31 9.97
CA GLU A 16 -29.87 -15.78 9.21
C GLU A 16 -30.10 -15.72 7.70
N THR A 17 -31.26 -16.18 7.22
CA THR A 17 -31.63 -16.09 5.80
C THR A 17 -31.81 -14.64 5.35
N GLN A 18 -32.41 -13.78 6.18
CA GLN A 18 -32.47 -12.34 5.90
C GLN A 18 -31.08 -11.70 5.89
N LYS A 19 -30.16 -12.11 6.77
CA LYS A 19 -28.78 -11.63 6.79
C LYS A 19 -28.03 -12.05 5.52
N GLN A 20 -28.21 -13.29 5.07
CA GLN A 20 -27.65 -13.80 3.82
C GLN A 20 -28.20 -13.06 2.59
N LEU A 21 -29.52 -12.81 2.55
CA LEU A 21 -30.16 -12.05 1.46
C LEU A 21 -29.74 -10.58 1.46
N LYS A 22 -29.62 -9.94 2.64
CA LYS A 22 -29.09 -8.58 2.77
C LYS A 22 -27.66 -8.51 2.24
N LYS A 23 -26.81 -9.48 2.59
CA LYS A 23 -25.43 -9.61 2.09
C LYS A 23 -25.37 -9.85 0.58
N ALA A 24 -26.30 -10.62 0.01
CA ALA A 24 -26.38 -10.81 -1.44
C ALA A 24 -26.83 -9.53 -2.20
N SER A 25 -27.44 -8.57 -1.50
CA SER A 25 -27.89 -7.28 -2.05
C SER A 25 -27.03 -6.09 -1.64
N SER A 26 -25.97 -6.30 -0.84
CA SER A 26 -25.12 -5.20 -0.39
C SER A 26 -24.36 -4.64 -1.58
N GLN A 27 -24.37 -3.33 -1.71
CA GLN A 27 -23.48 -2.65 -2.65
C GLN A 27 -22.11 -2.55 -2.00
N ARG A 28 -21.04 -2.76 -2.78
CA ARG A 28 -19.66 -2.60 -2.30
C ARG A 28 -18.97 -1.48 -3.07
N ILE A 29 -18.32 -0.59 -2.34
CA ILE A 29 -17.47 0.47 -2.88
C ILE A 29 -16.06 0.29 -2.33
N GLN A 30 -15.07 0.40 -3.21
CA GLN A 30 -13.66 0.38 -2.86
C GLN A 30 -13.11 1.80 -2.94
N ILE A 31 -12.41 2.23 -1.89
CA ILE A 31 -11.80 3.55 -1.80
C ILE A 31 -10.32 3.36 -1.52
N GLY A 32 -9.49 3.72 -2.50
CA GLY A 32 -8.04 3.81 -2.33
C GLY A 32 -7.68 5.05 -1.52
N VAL A 33 -6.92 4.87 -0.46
CA VAL A 33 -6.34 5.94 0.36
C VAL A 33 -4.83 5.90 0.19
N THR A 34 -4.27 7.00 -0.28
CA THR A 34 -2.85 7.09 -0.62
C THR A 34 -2.31 8.49 -0.40
N GLY A 35 -1.00 8.65 -0.56
CA GLY A 35 -0.22 9.82 -0.19
C GLY A 35 1.19 9.40 0.25
N LEU A 36 2.13 10.34 0.18
CA LEU A 36 3.53 10.10 0.58
C LEU A 36 3.63 9.65 2.04
N SER A 37 4.73 9.00 2.40
CA SER A 37 5.03 8.60 3.77
C SER A 37 4.95 9.82 4.70
N GLY A 38 4.32 9.64 5.86
CA GLY A 38 4.10 10.72 6.81
C GLY A 38 2.96 11.70 6.49
N SER A 39 2.24 11.57 5.36
CA SER A 39 1.08 12.44 5.02
C SER A 39 -0.17 12.26 5.89
N GLY A 40 -0.17 11.34 6.86
CA GLY A 40 -1.29 11.13 7.79
C GLY A 40 -2.36 10.16 7.32
N LYS A 41 -2.09 9.31 6.31
CA LYS A 41 -3.03 8.29 5.79
C LYS A 41 -3.66 7.42 6.88
N SER A 42 -2.83 6.78 7.71
CA SER A 42 -3.30 5.92 8.80
C SER A 42 -4.22 6.69 9.75
N THR A 43 -3.82 7.89 10.18
CA THR A 43 -4.63 8.77 11.04
C THR A 43 -5.97 9.12 10.40
N PHE A 44 -5.97 9.45 9.11
CA PHE A 44 -7.20 9.76 8.35
C PHE A 44 -8.14 8.55 8.32
N VAL A 45 -7.64 7.37 7.94
CA VAL A 45 -8.43 6.14 7.87
C VAL A 45 -8.99 5.79 9.24
N THR A 46 -8.17 5.82 10.30
CA THR A 46 -8.60 5.58 11.68
C THR A 46 -9.70 6.55 12.10
N SER A 47 -9.49 7.85 11.90
CA SER A 47 -10.47 8.87 12.27
C SER A 47 -11.80 8.71 11.52
N LEU A 48 -11.74 8.42 10.21
CA LEU A 48 -12.93 8.17 9.39
C LEU A 48 -13.73 6.98 9.93
N ILE A 49 -13.05 5.85 10.18
CA ILE A 49 -13.67 4.65 10.75
C ILE A 49 -14.30 4.97 12.10
N THR A 50 -13.56 5.59 13.03
CA THR A 50 -14.05 5.92 14.36
C THR A 50 -15.27 6.82 14.31
N GLN A 51 -15.28 7.84 13.47
CA GLN A 51 -16.42 8.75 13.32
C GLN A 51 -17.66 8.03 12.78
N LEU A 52 -17.51 7.17 11.78
CA LEU A 52 -18.62 6.38 11.23
C LEU A 52 -19.18 5.39 12.26
N LEU A 53 -18.31 4.69 13.01
CA LEU A 53 -18.73 3.75 14.05
C LEU A 53 -19.44 4.44 15.23
N THR A 54 -19.10 5.69 15.51
CA THR A 54 -19.65 6.45 16.65
C THR A 54 -20.70 7.49 16.25
N ALA A 55 -21.15 7.47 14.99
CA ALA A 55 -22.11 8.41 14.42
C ALA A 55 -23.48 8.43 15.15
N ASN A 56 -23.87 7.33 15.79
CA ASN A 56 -25.13 7.24 16.56
C ASN A 56 -25.02 7.77 18.00
N SER A 57 -23.82 8.09 18.49
CA SER A 57 -23.59 8.39 19.91
C SER A 57 -22.79 9.66 20.13
N VAL A 58 -21.57 9.72 19.58
CA VAL A 58 -20.57 10.74 19.92
C VAL A 58 -20.29 11.64 18.71
N ALA A 59 -20.05 11.06 17.54
CA ALA A 59 -19.60 11.82 16.38
C ALA A 59 -20.74 12.66 15.79
N LYS A 60 -20.46 13.94 15.58
CA LYS A 60 -21.37 14.86 14.87
C LYS A 60 -20.88 15.01 13.44
N LEU A 61 -21.63 14.46 12.50
CA LEU A 61 -21.30 14.43 11.08
C LEU A 61 -22.30 15.30 10.27
N PRO A 62 -22.24 16.65 10.41
CA PRO A 62 -23.24 17.55 9.83
C PRO A 62 -23.26 17.60 8.31
N PHE A 63 -22.24 17.04 7.64
CA PHE A 63 -22.18 16.97 6.18
C PHE A 63 -22.63 15.61 5.63
N VAL A 64 -23.02 14.67 6.51
CA VAL A 64 -23.54 13.37 6.12
C VAL A 64 -25.07 13.45 6.09
N GLU A 65 -25.64 13.60 4.89
CA GLU A 65 -27.10 13.71 4.69
C GLU A 65 -27.88 12.59 5.38
N LEU A 66 -27.36 11.35 5.34
CA LEU A 66 -28.01 10.21 6.00
C LEU A 66 -28.26 10.45 7.49
N ILE A 67 -27.32 11.12 8.17
CA ILE A 67 -27.41 11.39 9.61
C ILE A 67 -28.34 12.58 9.85
N ASN A 68 -28.20 13.66 9.09
CA ASN A 68 -29.07 14.84 9.21
C ASN A 68 -30.54 14.54 8.94
N GLU A 69 -30.83 13.62 8.01
CA GLU A 69 -32.18 13.21 7.66
C GLU A 69 -32.71 12.06 8.56
N ASN A 70 -32.00 11.70 9.63
CA ASN A 70 -32.35 10.59 10.54
C ASN A 70 -32.54 9.23 9.83
N ARG A 71 -31.80 9.02 8.73
CA ARG A 71 -31.83 7.77 7.95
C ARG A 71 -30.65 6.85 8.25
N TRP A 72 -29.68 7.31 9.03
CA TRP A 72 -28.55 6.51 9.46
C TRP A 72 -28.95 5.50 10.55
N LEU A 73 -28.70 4.21 10.32
CA LEU A 73 -29.00 3.16 11.31
C LEU A 73 -27.76 2.75 12.08
N GLY A 74 -26.60 2.65 11.43
CA GLY A 74 -25.33 2.38 12.10
C GLY A 74 -24.22 1.94 11.16
N ALA A 75 -23.00 1.89 11.70
CA ALA A 75 -21.85 1.27 11.06
C ALA A 75 -21.28 0.17 11.97
N LYS A 76 -20.70 -0.84 11.36
CA LYS A 76 -19.87 -1.83 12.06
C LYS A 76 -18.72 -2.26 11.16
N LEU A 77 -17.65 -2.75 11.78
CA LEU A 77 -16.59 -3.41 11.03
C LEU A 77 -17.10 -4.78 10.57
N SER A 78 -16.88 -5.10 9.30
CA SER A 78 -17.14 -6.44 8.81
C SER A 78 -16.11 -7.40 9.41
N ASN A 79 -16.54 -8.62 9.72
CA ASN A 79 -15.62 -9.68 10.12
C ASN A 79 -14.90 -10.12 8.86
N HIS A 80 -13.60 -9.81 8.74
CA HIS A 80 -12.76 -10.14 7.58
C HIS A 80 -13.05 -11.55 7.05
N GLU A 81 -13.63 -11.61 5.85
CA GLU A 81 -13.75 -12.85 5.10
C GLU A 81 -12.54 -12.93 4.16
N ASN A 82 -11.65 -13.87 4.49
CA ASN A 82 -10.50 -14.34 3.71
C ASN A 82 -9.20 -13.55 3.87
N GLY A 83 -8.13 -14.27 4.25
CA GLY A 83 -6.78 -13.76 4.49
C GLY A 83 -5.98 -13.43 3.23
N GLU A 84 -6.64 -12.97 2.17
CA GLU A 84 -5.97 -12.56 0.93
C GLU A 84 -5.16 -11.28 1.10
N TYR A 85 -5.56 -10.42 2.05
CA TYR A 85 -4.95 -9.11 2.28
C TYR A 85 -4.68 -8.88 3.76
N MET A 86 -3.68 -8.04 4.04
CA MET A 86 -3.42 -7.58 5.40
C MET A 86 -4.59 -6.70 5.87
N ARG A 87 -5.11 -6.98 7.07
CA ARG A 87 -6.12 -6.13 7.70
C ARG A 87 -5.50 -4.82 8.19
N PHE A 88 -6.15 -3.70 7.92
CA PHE A 88 -5.75 -2.41 8.50
C PHE A 88 -5.79 -2.48 10.05
N PRO A 89 -4.74 -2.05 10.76
CA PRO A 89 -4.62 -2.19 12.21
C PRO A 89 -5.42 -1.11 12.95
N TYR A 90 -6.74 -1.11 12.76
CA TYR A 90 -7.65 -0.09 13.32
C TYR A 90 -7.54 -0.01 14.85
N GLU A 91 -7.62 -1.15 15.53
CA GLU A 91 -7.63 -1.23 16.99
C GLU A 91 -6.32 -0.73 17.59
N GLU A 92 -5.19 -1.11 17.00
CA GLU A 92 -3.86 -0.59 17.37
C GLU A 92 -3.77 0.92 17.14
N SER A 93 -4.27 1.41 16.02
CA SER A 93 -4.25 2.85 15.70
C SER A 93 -5.10 3.68 16.68
N VAL A 94 -6.26 3.17 17.08
CA VAL A 94 -7.09 3.79 18.12
C VAL A 94 -6.37 3.76 19.47
N HIS A 95 -5.72 2.64 19.81
CA HIS A 95 -4.94 2.53 21.04
C HIS A 95 -3.81 3.57 21.09
N ASN A 96 -3.05 3.74 19.99
CA ASN A 96 -2.00 4.75 19.90
C ASN A 96 -2.55 6.15 20.17
N LEU A 97 -3.66 6.51 19.50
CA LEU A 97 -4.26 7.84 19.61
C LEU A 97 -4.91 8.13 20.96
N GLN A 98 -5.48 7.13 21.63
CA GLN A 98 -6.28 7.33 22.85
C GLN A 98 -5.55 6.99 24.15
N GLN A 99 -4.57 6.09 24.11
CA GLN A 99 -3.93 5.54 25.31
C GLN A 99 -2.45 5.90 25.39
N LEU A 100 -1.77 6.00 24.24
CA LEU A 100 -0.34 6.26 24.19
C LEU A 100 -0.01 7.70 23.78
N ASP A 101 -1.02 8.52 23.46
CA ASP A 101 -0.88 9.87 22.89
C ASP A 101 0.12 9.92 21.72
N SER A 102 0.13 8.87 20.90
CA SER A 102 1.06 8.71 19.78
C SER A 102 0.32 8.56 18.45
N TRP A 103 0.96 9.00 17.38
CA TRP A 103 0.41 8.83 16.04
C TRP A 103 0.43 7.35 15.62
N PRO A 104 -0.56 6.88 14.84
CA PRO A 104 -0.54 5.55 14.24
C PRO A 104 0.73 5.33 13.41
N ASN A 105 1.18 4.08 13.35
CA ASN A 105 2.34 3.69 12.57
C ASN A 105 2.14 4.05 11.07
N PRO A 106 3.19 4.55 10.38
CA PRO A 106 3.11 4.83 8.95
C PRO A 106 2.76 3.60 8.10
N THR A 107 2.00 3.81 7.03
CA THR A 107 1.68 2.78 6.04
C THR A 107 2.95 2.31 5.31
N THR A 108 3.36 1.07 5.55
CA THR A 108 4.54 0.44 4.90
C THR A 108 4.17 -0.59 3.84
N ARG A 109 2.91 -1.02 3.82
CA ARG A 109 2.36 -2.00 2.89
C ARG A 109 0.86 -1.78 2.72
N GLU A 110 0.31 -2.38 1.67
CA GLU A 110 -1.13 -2.35 1.44
C GLU A 110 -1.87 -3.04 2.59
N SER A 111 -2.92 -2.39 3.10
CA SER A 111 -3.83 -2.96 4.09
C SER A 111 -5.26 -2.54 3.83
N ARG A 112 -6.21 -3.37 4.26
CA ARG A 112 -7.63 -3.21 3.93
C ARG A 112 -8.54 -3.39 5.14
N ILE A 113 -9.63 -2.64 5.16
CA ILE A 113 -10.69 -2.82 6.16
C ILE A 113 -12.06 -2.49 5.55
N VAL A 114 -13.06 -3.29 5.93
CA VAL A 114 -14.41 -3.19 5.40
C VAL A 114 -15.35 -2.70 6.51
N LEU A 115 -16.09 -1.65 6.21
CA LEU A 115 -17.20 -1.14 7.02
C LEU A 115 -18.52 -1.54 6.39
N GLU A 116 -19.43 -2.08 7.19
CA GLU A 116 -20.84 -2.27 6.81
C GLU A 116 -21.67 -1.10 7.35
N LEU A 117 -22.14 -0.24 6.45
CA LEU A 117 -23.01 0.89 6.77
C LEU A 117 -24.46 0.52 6.52
N THR A 118 -25.31 0.64 7.53
CA THR A 118 -26.74 0.36 7.42
C THR A 118 -27.53 1.67 7.50
N TYR A 119 -28.44 1.88 6.56
CA TYR A 119 -29.23 3.11 6.44
C TYR A 119 -30.60 2.87 5.80
N ILE A 120 -31.50 3.84 5.93
CA ILE A 120 -32.81 3.87 5.29
C ILE A 120 -32.69 4.58 3.93
N ALA A 121 -33.04 3.91 2.83
CA ALA A 121 -33.02 4.53 1.50
C ALA A 121 -34.05 5.66 1.36
N LYS A 122 -33.74 6.72 0.59
CA LYS A 122 -34.72 7.74 0.18
C LYS A 122 -35.87 7.06 -0.59
N SER A 123 -37.09 7.56 -0.41
CA SER A 123 -38.31 6.86 -0.83
C SER A 123 -38.31 6.54 -2.33
N SER A 124 -38.29 5.25 -2.65
CA SER A 124 -38.62 4.68 -3.95
C SER A 124 -39.78 3.71 -3.74
N ILE A 125 -40.52 3.34 -4.77
CA ILE A 125 -41.66 2.40 -4.67
C ILE A 125 -41.24 1.10 -3.91
N TRP A 126 -39.97 0.73 -3.99
CA TRP A 126 -39.32 -0.40 -3.31
C TRP A 126 -39.00 -0.20 -1.82
N SER A 127 -38.85 1.04 -1.34
CA SER A 127 -38.51 1.33 0.07
C SER A 127 -39.68 1.07 1.04
N LYS A 128 -40.90 0.84 0.52
CA LYS A 128 -42.07 0.49 1.33
C LYS A 128 -42.06 -0.95 1.86
N PHE A 129 -41.31 -1.85 1.22
CA PHE A 129 -41.20 -3.25 1.64
C PHE A 129 -39.86 -3.58 2.29
N TRP A 130 -38.76 -2.95 1.84
CA TRP A 130 -37.41 -3.13 2.39
C TRP A 130 -36.68 -1.78 2.47
N PRO A 131 -36.95 -0.98 3.52
CA PRO A 131 -36.38 0.37 3.64
C PRO A 131 -34.88 0.37 3.95
N GLU A 132 -34.41 -0.66 4.64
CA GLU A 132 -33.01 -0.79 5.06
C GLU A 132 -32.11 -1.26 3.93
N ARG A 133 -30.98 -0.58 3.78
CA ARG A 133 -29.91 -0.93 2.85
C ARG A 133 -28.60 -1.06 3.60
N THR A 134 -27.74 -1.92 3.09
CA THR A 134 -26.37 -2.09 3.57
C THR A 134 -25.40 -1.73 2.44
N LEU A 135 -24.46 -0.85 2.74
CA LEU A 135 -23.33 -0.48 1.89
C LEU A 135 -22.05 -0.97 2.57
N GLU A 136 -21.27 -1.77 1.85
CA GLU A 136 -19.92 -2.15 2.23
C GLU A 136 -18.93 -1.12 1.66
N ILE A 137 -18.16 -0.49 2.53
CA ILE A 137 -17.04 0.38 2.13
C ILE A 137 -15.75 -0.34 2.49
N GLU A 138 -14.99 -0.73 1.47
CA GLU A 138 -13.63 -1.22 1.62
C GLU A 138 -12.64 -0.07 1.47
N LEU A 139 -11.97 0.27 2.57
CA LEU A 139 -10.86 1.23 2.58
C LEU A 139 -9.56 0.46 2.32
N ILE A 140 -8.84 0.86 1.28
CA ILE A 140 -7.57 0.26 0.85
C ILE A 140 -6.46 1.30 1.08
N ASP A 141 -5.69 1.14 2.14
CA ASP A 141 -4.55 2.02 2.46
C ASP A 141 -3.27 1.46 1.86
N TYR A 142 -2.57 2.24 1.03
CA TYR A 142 -1.33 1.81 0.39
C TYR A 142 -0.29 2.94 0.25
N PRO A 143 1.02 2.61 0.22
CA PRO A 143 2.09 3.61 0.11
C PRO A 143 1.99 4.44 -1.18
N GLY A 144 2.04 5.77 -1.06
CA GLY A 144 2.00 6.68 -2.21
C GLY A 144 3.25 6.64 -3.06
N GLU A 145 4.38 6.21 -2.48
CA GLU A 145 5.64 5.93 -3.16
C GLU A 145 5.42 4.96 -4.32
N TRP A 146 4.46 4.03 -4.24
CA TRP A 146 4.22 3.09 -5.33
C TRP A 146 3.71 3.76 -6.62
N LEU A 147 3.11 4.94 -6.51
CA LEU A 147 2.65 5.71 -7.67
C LEU A 147 3.81 6.35 -8.42
N SER A 148 5.00 6.52 -7.80
CA SER A 148 6.18 7.01 -8.51
C SER A 148 6.65 6.03 -9.58
N ASP A 149 6.25 4.76 -9.49
CA ASP A 149 6.69 3.70 -10.41
C ASP A 149 5.82 3.61 -11.68
N ILE A 150 4.70 4.34 -11.76
CA ILE A 150 3.80 4.29 -12.93
C ILE A 150 4.53 4.58 -14.26
N PRO A 151 5.41 5.61 -14.35
CA PRO A 151 6.14 5.88 -15.58
C PRO A 151 7.05 4.73 -16.06
N LEU A 152 7.42 3.80 -15.17
CA LEU A 152 8.29 2.67 -15.53
C LEU A 152 7.63 1.72 -16.53
N LEU A 153 6.29 1.74 -16.66
CA LEU A 153 5.55 0.93 -17.62
C LEU A 153 5.93 1.24 -19.09
N ASP A 154 6.34 2.47 -19.36
CA ASP A 154 6.64 2.97 -20.71
C ASP A 154 8.14 3.12 -20.98
N LEU A 155 9.00 2.84 -19.99
CA LEU A 155 10.45 3.02 -20.08
C LEU A 155 11.18 1.71 -20.30
N ASP A 156 12.23 1.72 -21.13
CA ASP A 156 13.24 0.67 -21.08
C ASP A 156 14.25 0.90 -19.96
N TYR A 157 14.97 -0.15 -19.58
CA TYR A 157 15.93 -0.12 -18.46
C TYR A 157 17.02 0.96 -18.60
N PHE A 158 17.53 1.20 -19.81
CA PHE A 158 18.62 2.16 -20.01
C PHE A 158 18.09 3.60 -20.03
N ALA A 159 16.91 3.82 -20.61
CA ALA A 159 16.19 5.09 -20.49
C ALA A 159 15.95 5.45 -19.02
N TRP A 160 15.37 4.51 -18.25
CA TRP A 160 15.19 4.67 -16.81
C TRP A 160 16.51 4.94 -16.08
N SER A 161 17.57 4.17 -16.37
CA SER A 161 18.88 4.35 -15.72
C SER A 161 19.47 5.75 -15.97
N ALA A 162 19.31 6.29 -17.18
CA ALA A 162 19.77 7.62 -17.54
C ALA A 162 18.98 8.73 -16.83
N GLU A 163 17.65 8.57 -16.73
CA GLU A 163 16.77 9.48 -15.98
C GLU A 163 17.15 9.52 -14.50
N ILE A 164 17.32 8.35 -13.87
CA ILE A 164 17.73 8.25 -12.47
C ILE A 164 19.10 8.89 -12.23
N SER A 165 20.07 8.66 -13.12
CA SER A 165 21.39 9.29 -13.02
C SER A 165 21.31 10.83 -13.03
N THR A 166 20.31 11.38 -13.72
CA THR A 166 20.01 12.82 -13.77
C THR A 166 19.24 13.30 -12.54
N ASN A 167 18.16 12.62 -12.17
CA ASN A 167 17.29 12.98 -11.05
C ASN A 167 18.02 12.91 -9.70
N LEU A 168 18.98 12.00 -9.57
CA LEU A 168 19.77 11.84 -8.34
C LEU A 168 21.03 12.73 -8.28
N LYS A 169 21.30 13.58 -9.30
CA LYS A 169 22.44 14.53 -9.27
C LYS A 169 22.48 15.40 -8.01
N PRO A 170 21.36 15.98 -7.54
CA PRO A 170 21.37 16.82 -6.33
C PRO A 170 21.74 16.07 -5.05
N PHE A 171 21.70 14.73 -5.06
CA PHE A 171 21.89 13.90 -3.86
C PHE A 171 23.21 13.11 -3.88
N ARG A 172 24.16 13.50 -4.73
CA ARG A 172 25.46 12.80 -4.87
C ARG A 172 26.42 13.02 -3.69
N ASP A 173 26.17 14.02 -2.85
CA ASP A 173 27.03 14.34 -1.70
C ASP A 173 26.76 13.47 -0.47
N PHE A 174 25.62 12.74 -0.46
CA PHE A 174 25.30 11.74 0.54
C PHE A 174 26.39 10.66 0.63
N ASP A 175 26.68 10.18 1.83
CA ASP A 175 27.70 9.15 2.03
C ASP A 175 27.30 7.82 1.38
N GLU A 176 26.02 7.49 1.38
CA GLU A 176 25.45 6.33 0.70
C GLU A 176 25.65 6.41 -0.82
N ALA A 177 25.61 7.61 -1.41
CA ALA A 177 25.91 7.81 -2.83
C ALA A 177 27.36 7.42 -3.14
N LYS A 178 28.30 7.79 -2.25
CA LYS A 178 29.73 7.45 -2.37
C LYS A 178 29.94 5.94 -2.23
N VAL A 179 29.21 5.29 -1.31
CA VAL A 179 29.21 3.83 -1.15
C VAL A 179 28.70 3.15 -2.41
N PHE A 180 27.56 3.56 -2.95
CA PHE A 180 27.01 3.04 -4.20
C PHE A 180 28.02 3.17 -5.35
N LYS A 181 28.60 4.36 -5.54
CA LYS A 181 29.63 4.62 -6.57
C LYS A 181 30.85 3.70 -6.42
N LYS A 182 31.32 3.47 -5.19
CA LYS A 182 32.45 2.56 -4.93
C LYS A 182 32.11 1.11 -5.27
N LYS A 183 30.91 0.65 -4.90
CA LYS A 183 30.46 -0.72 -5.15
C LYS A 183 30.26 -0.98 -6.65
N ILE A 184 29.58 -0.08 -7.37
CA ILE A 184 29.36 -0.25 -8.82
C ILE A 184 30.69 -0.23 -9.60
N LEU A 185 31.65 0.63 -9.22
CA LEU A 185 32.98 0.65 -9.81
C LEU A 185 33.75 -0.66 -9.56
N SER A 186 33.63 -1.23 -8.37
CA SER A 186 34.24 -2.52 -8.04
C SER A 186 33.65 -3.66 -8.87
N LEU A 187 32.34 -3.67 -9.08
CA LEU A 187 31.65 -4.65 -9.91
C LEU A 187 32.06 -4.49 -11.38
N HIS A 188 32.02 -3.27 -11.90
CA HIS A 188 32.45 -2.92 -13.25
C HIS A 188 33.88 -3.41 -13.57
N LYS A 189 34.86 -3.14 -12.68
CA LYS A 189 36.24 -3.64 -12.86
C LYS A 189 36.34 -5.16 -12.85
N ALA A 190 35.53 -5.83 -12.05
CA ALA A 190 35.56 -7.29 -11.98
C ALA A 190 34.96 -7.94 -13.23
N ILE A 191 33.90 -7.33 -13.78
CA ILE A 191 33.33 -7.67 -15.09
C ILE A 191 34.37 -7.49 -16.20
N GLN A 192 35.01 -6.32 -16.27
CA GLN A 192 36.01 -6.03 -17.30
C GLN A 192 37.25 -6.95 -17.24
N SER A 193 37.59 -7.47 -16.05
CA SER A 193 38.68 -8.43 -15.90
C SER A 193 38.25 -9.90 -16.08
N GLY A 194 36.98 -10.15 -16.41
CA GLY A 194 36.41 -11.50 -16.57
C GLY A 194 36.26 -12.28 -15.26
N LYS A 195 36.53 -11.67 -14.09
CA LYS A 195 36.55 -12.38 -12.80
C LYS A 195 35.15 -12.74 -12.28
N ASP A 196 34.15 -11.95 -12.63
CA ASP A 196 32.76 -12.19 -12.22
C ASP A 196 31.83 -12.35 -13.45
N GLU A 197 32.37 -12.76 -14.60
CA GLU A 197 31.56 -13.12 -15.77
C GLU A 197 31.40 -14.66 -15.82
N PRO A 198 30.18 -15.20 -15.99
CA PRO A 198 28.90 -14.48 -16.03
C PRO A 198 28.50 -13.90 -14.66
N VAL A 199 27.99 -12.67 -14.67
CA VAL A 199 27.44 -12.02 -13.48
C VAL A 199 26.18 -12.75 -13.04
N SER A 200 26.22 -13.28 -11.82
CA SER A 200 25.08 -13.89 -11.15
C SER A 200 24.37 -12.89 -10.25
N GLU A 201 23.03 -12.92 -10.26
CA GLU A 201 22.17 -12.14 -9.36
C GLU A 201 22.36 -12.45 -7.88
N ASN A 202 22.87 -13.64 -7.56
CA ASN A 202 23.15 -14.07 -6.19
C ASN A 202 24.62 -13.78 -5.80
N SER A 203 25.41 -13.18 -6.70
CA SER A 203 26.79 -12.85 -6.39
C SER A 203 26.85 -11.76 -5.32
N ILE A 204 27.78 -11.91 -4.38
CA ILE A 204 27.94 -10.98 -3.26
C ILE A 204 28.15 -9.55 -3.76
N LYS A 205 28.93 -9.35 -4.82
CA LYS A 205 29.21 -8.01 -5.37
C LYS A 205 27.96 -7.39 -6.00
N TYR A 206 27.14 -8.16 -6.73
CA TYR A 206 25.88 -7.67 -7.28
C TYR A 206 24.92 -7.21 -6.17
N LEU A 207 24.69 -8.07 -5.17
CA LEU A 207 23.82 -7.76 -4.03
C LEU A 207 24.33 -6.56 -3.22
N GLN A 208 25.65 -6.40 -3.09
CA GLN A 208 26.23 -5.21 -2.44
C GLN A 208 25.94 -3.91 -3.19
N VAL A 209 25.82 -3.94 -4.52
CA VAL A 209 25.44 -2.76 -5.31
C VAL A 209 23.95 -2.47 -5.15
N VAL A 210 23.10 -3.51 -5.19
CA VAL A 210 21.65 -3.40 -4.92
C VAL A 210 21.41 -2.74 -3.56
N GLU A 211 22.02 -3.27 -2.49
CA GLU A 211 21.80 -2.73 -1.15
C GLU A 211 22.37 -1.33 -0.98
N ALA A 212 23.52 -1.01 -1.61
CA ALA A 212 24.05 0.35 -1.60
C ALA A 212 23.10 1.34 -2.30
N TYR A 213 22.44 0.93 -3.38
CA TYR A 213 21.45 1.76 -4.07
C TYR A 213 20.20 1.97 -3.22
N LYS A 214 19.63 0.90 -2.63
CA LYS A 214 18.48 1.00 -1.71
C LYS A 214 18.78 1.90 -0.52
N SER A 215 19.96 1.76 0.08
CA SER A 215 20.40 2.61 1.20
C SER A 215 20.52 4.08 0.79
N TRP A 216 21.00 4.36 -0.41
CA TRP A 216 21.06 5.74 -0.91
C TRP A 216 19.66 6.34 -1.07
N LEU A 217 18.71 5.60 -1.65
CA LEU A 217 17.32 6.07 -1.75
C LEU A 217 16.70 6.33 -0.37
N ARG A 218 16.91 5.42 0.60
CA ARG A 218 16.42 5.60 1.99
C ARG A 218 17.04 6.82 2.65
N ALA A 219 18.36 7.02 2.49
CA ALA A 219 19.02 8.19 3.05
C ALA A 219 18.46 9.50 2.49
N ILE A 220 18.16 9.56 1.18
CA ILE A 220 17.49 10.72 0.58
C ILE A 220 16.10 10.89 1.18
N HIS A 221 15.30 9.82 1.20
CA HIS A 221 13.93 9.84 1.73
C HIS A 221 13.88 10.35 3.18
N ASP A 222 14.79 9.87 4.04
CA ASP A 222 14.76 10.16 5.48
C ASP A 222 15.33 11.54 5.82
N ASN A 223 16.20 12.10 4.96
CA ASN A 223 16.89 13.38 5.22
C ASN A 223 16.41 14.54 4.35
N THR A 224 15.44 14.32 3.44
CA THR A 224 14.88 15.37 2.58
C THR A 224 13.40 15.57 2.85
N ASN A 225 12.90 16.78 2.52
CA ASN A 225 11.46 17.03 2.57
C ASN A 225 10.75 16.10 1.57
N GLN A 226 9.57 15.60 1.93
CA GLN A 226 8.80 14.51 1.31
C GLN A 226 8.48 14.65 -0.21
N TYR A 227 8.93 15.70 -0.90
CA TYR A 227 8.58 16.00 -2.30
C TYR A 227 9.54 15.42 -3.35
N VAL A 228 10.54 14.64 -2.94
CA VAL A 228 11.48 14.01 -3.89
C VAL A 228 10.86 12.73 -4.44
N ILE A 229 10.64 12.69 -5.76
CA ILE A 229 10.23 11.47 -6.44
C ILE A 229 11.44 10.54 -6.55
N LEU A 230 11.41 9.46 -5.77
CA LEU A 230 12.46 8.44 -5.73
C LEU A 230 11.94 7.18 -6.40
N GLN A 231 12.77 6.57 -7.23
CA GLN A 231 12.43 5.38 -8.00
C GLN A 231 13.52 4.30 -7.86
N PRO A 232 13.14 3.02 -7.73
CA PRO A 232 11.76 2.53 -7.64
C PRO A 232 11.16 2.79 -6.26
N GLY A 233 9.90 3.22 -6.19
CA GLY A 233 9.16 3.50 -4.96
C GLY A 233 9.01 2.26 -4.07
N ARG A 234 8.93 1.06 -4.67
CA ARG A 234 8.99 -0.21 -3.91
C ARG A 234 10.29 -0.43 -3.13
N PHE A 235 11.38 0.29 -3.44
CA PHE A 235 12.63 0.14 -2.68
C PHE A 235 12.53 0.82 -1.30
N LEU A 236 11.68 1.84 -1.20
CA LEU A 236 11.37 2.55 0.04
C LEU A 236 10.29 1.82 0.84
N SER A 237 9.27 1.32 0.15
CA SER A 237 8.15 0.57 0.75
C SER A 237 7.98 -0.79 0.06
N PRO A 238 8.77 -1.83 0.44
CA PRO A 238 8.80 -3.10 -0.26
C PRO A 238 7.55 -3.96 -0.05
N GLY A 239 6.81 -3.76 1.06
CA GLY A 239 5.63 -4.56 1.38
C GLY A 239 5.90 -6.07 1.32
N HIS A 240 5.09 -6.80 0.56
CA HIS A 240 5.23 -8.25 0.39
C HIS A 240 6.43 -8.67 -0.49
N LEU A 241 7.08 -7.72 -1.17
CA LEU A 241 8.25 -7.96 -2.01
C LEU A 241 9.57 -7.86 -1.25
N GLU A 242 9.51 -7.63 0.07
CA GLU A 242 10.69 -7.61 0.92
C GLU A 242 11.48 -8.93 0.79
N ASN A 243 12.80 -8.83 0.64
CA ASN A 243 13.71 -9.96 0.40
C ASN A 243 13.44 -10.77 -0.88
N THR A 244 12.60 -10.28 -1.80
CA THR A 244 12.42 -10.94 -3.09
C THR A 244 13.48 -10.51 -4.11
N PRO A 245 13.86 -11.39 -5.05
CA PRO A 245 14.76 -11.02 -6.15
C PRO A 245 14.20 -9.95 -7.10
N LEU A 246 12.90 -9.66 -7.05
CA LEU A 246 12.27 -8.62 -7.87
C LEU A 246 12.78 -7.21 -7.52
N LEU A 247 13.25 -7.01 -6.28
CA LEU A 247 13.84 -5.75 -5.84
C LEU A 247 15.38 -5.73 -5.95
N ASN A 248 15.97 -6.65 -6.71
CA ASN A 248 17.41 -6.77 -6.87
C ASN A 248 17.88 -6.25 -8.22
N PHE A 249 17.68 -4.95 -8.45
CA PHE A 249 18.25 -4.21 -9.58
C PHE A 249 18.64 -2.79 -9.16
N PHE A 250 19.36 -2.09 -10.03
CA PHE A 250 19.87 -0.74 -9.80
C PHE A 250 20.11 -0.06 -11.15
N PRO A 251 20.21 1.28 -11.22
CA PRO A 251 20.49 1.99 -12.48
C PRO A 251 21.94 1.74 -12.92
N TRP A 252 22.15 1.53 -14.22
CA TRP A 252 23.47 1.42 -14.84
C TRP A 252 23.70 2.54 -15.84
N ASP A 253 24.56 3.50 -15.49
CA ASP A 253 24.93 4.60 -16.37
C ASP A 253 26.07 4.18 -17.30
N LEU A 254 25.73 3.85 -18.55
CA LEU A 254 26.70 3.42 -19.58
C LEU A 254 27.75 4.50 -19.91
N ASN A 255 27.46 5.79 -19.69
CA ASN A 255 28.43 6.86 -19.93
C ASN A 255 29.51 6.89 -18.84
N GLN A 256 29.16 6.50 -17.62
CA GLN A 256 30.10 6.43 -16.50
C GLN A 256 30.80 5.08 -16.39
N PHE A 257 30.09 4.00 -16.71
CA PHE A 257 30.55 2.62 -16.57
C PHE A 257 30.31 1.86 -17.89
N PRO A 258 31.15 2.08 -18.92
CA PRO A 258 30.96 1.46 -20.22
C PRO A 258 31.11 -0.07 -20.13
N LEU A 259 30.18 -0.79 -20.74
CA LEU A 259 30.16 -2.24 -20.85
C LEU A 259 30.14 -2.66 -22.32
N ASN A 260 30.65 -3.85 -22.62
CA ASN A 260 30.44 -4.49 -23.92
C ASN A 260 29.01 -5.03 -23.98
N GLU A 261 28.39 -5.01 -25.16
CA GLU A 261 26.99 -5.48 -25.33
C GLU A 261 26.79 -6.96 -24.96
N GLU A 262 27.86 -7.76 -25.03
CA GLU A 262 27.86 -9.19 -24.69
C GLU A 262 27.97 -9.47 -23.18
N CYS A 263 28.20 -8.45 -22.33
CA CYS A 263 28.31 -8.62 -20.89
C CYS A 263 27.02 -9.17 -20.29
N SER A 264 27.12 -10.23 -19.47
CA SER A 264 25.93 -10.95 -18.98
C SER A 264 25.08 -10.14 -18.00
N ILE A 265 25.64 -9.05 -17.45
CA ILE A 265 24.93 -8.14 -16.53
C ILE A 265 23.83 -7.34 -17.22
N ILE A 266 23.98 -7.01 -18.52
CA ILE A 266 22.99 -6.23 -19.26
C ILE A 266 21.65 -6.97 -19.37
N PRO A 267 21.60 -8.21 -19.90
CA PRO A 267 20.34 -8.95 -19.96
C PRO A 267 19.78 -9.26 -18.56
N LEU A 268 20.64 -9.46 -17.55
CA LEU A 268 20.21 -9.64 -16.17
C LEU A 268 19.44 -8.42 -15.64
N LEU A 269 20.02 -7.22 -15.75
CA LEU A 269 19.40 -5.98 -15.29
C LEU A 269 18.11 -5.65 -16.05
N LYS A 270 18.11 -5.83 -17.37
CA LYS A 270 16.90 -5.67 -18.20
C LYS A 270 15.78 -6.63 -17.79
N ASN A 271 16.12 -7.89 -17.52
CA ASN A 271 15.14 -8.88 -17.08
C ASN A 271 14.57 -8.50 -15.71
N ARG A 272 15.43 -8.14 -14.76
CA ARG A 272 15.03 -7.76 -13.40
C ARG A 272 14.18 -6.48 -13.35
N PHE A 273 14.41 -5.54 -14.26
CA PHE A 273 13.60 -4.33 -14.38
C PHE A 273 12.21 -4.60 -14.98
N ARG A 274 12.09 -5.61 -15.85
CA ARG A 274 10.83 -5.96 -16.53
C ARG A 274 9.90 -6.83 -15.68
N THR A 275 10.46 -7.66 -14.81
CA THR A 275 9.73 -8.58 -13.92
C THR A 275 9.23 -7.89 -12.67
#